data_AF-A0A257C8A9-F1
#
_entry.id   AF-A0A257C8A9-F1
#
_cell.length_a   1.000
_cell.length_b   1.000
_cell.length_c   1.000
_cell.angle_alpha   90.00
_cell.angle_beta   90.00
_cell.angle_gamma   90.00
#
_symmetry.space_group_name_H-M   'P 1'
#
loop_
_entity.id
_entity.type
_entity.pdbx_description
1 polymer ?
#
loop_
_entity_poly.entity_id
_entity_poly.type
_entity_poly.pdbx_seq_one_letter_code
_entity_poly.pdbx_strand_id
1 'polypeptide(L)'
;MSWRSVWWRWQAWRHRQAGHYNAHTLRLFWRVWLDGRQPAALVRLALFRRDLGRPLPQRWVASVAAALPDLPPALRHRAIGLLAEVAPHRLAGLKPAWLQAASALPGVAAALPTSASAPASLSIASPPESSPAAFAAWLASLADLVVVGNAASLRGSGLGAAIDAHAAVVRFNHWQQADAPASDIGTRCDVWVVSPGHQGPVPAGLRWAIVSGPDVAFQVRRWPLLDALQAAGVPVLTVPLPIWRGLVAELSAPPSAGVLALAWLQALRPTGWQGVSVTGVGAGVQREAAAAHHIVRSGERRVGQRHDWPAETALLVAWQSQGLLRLR
;
A
#
# COMPACT_ATOMS: atom_id res chain seq x y z
N MET A 1 28.84 -17.53 10.26
CA MET A 1 27.42 -17.75 9.84
C MET A 1 27.40 -18.96 8.93
N SER A 2 26.50 -19.93 9.12
CA SER A 2 26.49 -21.16 8.30
C SER A 2 26.00 -20.88 6.87
N TRP A 3 26.48 -21.67 5.89
CA TRP A 3 25.96 -21.63 4.51
C TRP A 3 24.45 -21.91 4.45
N ARG A 4 23.95 -22.77 5.34
CA ARG A 4 22.51 -23.05 5.49
C ARG A 4 21.73 -21.78 5.86
N SER A 5 22.25 -20.98 6.80
CA SER A 5 21.65 -19.70 7.20
C SER A 5 21.53 -18.72 6.03
N VAL A 6 22.60 -18.59 5.25
CA VAL A 6 22.66 -17.71 4.07
C VAL A 6 21.60 -18.14 3.08
N TRP A 7 21.52 -19.44 2.79
CA TRP A 7 20.59 -19.99 1.82
C TRP A 7 19.13 -19.78 2.24
N TRP A 8 18.76 -20.04 3.50
CA TRP A 8 17.40 -19.78 3.98
C TRP A 8 17.00 -18.30 3.90
N ARG A 9 17.93 -17.39 4.22
CA ARG A 9 17.69 -15.94 4.12
C ARG A 9 17.45 -15.53 2.68
N TRP A 10 18.26 -16.04 1.77
CA TRP A 10 18.12 -15.79 0.34
C TRP A 10 16.78 -16.32 -0.20
N GLN A 11 16.39 -17.54 0.17
CA GLN A 11 15.10 -18.12 -0.23
C GLN A 11 13.92 -17.30 0.31
N ALA A 12 13.90 -16.99 1.61
CA ALA A 12 12.83 -16.19 2.21
C ALA A 12 12.71 -14.80 1.56
N TRP A 13 13.85 -14.15 1.29
CA TRP A 13 13.90 -12.88 0.60
C TRP A 13 13.38 -13.01 -0.83
N ARG A 14 13.90 -13.96 -1.62
CA ARG A 14 13.49 -14.19 -3.01
C ARG A 14 11.99 -14.44 -3.12
N HIS A 15 11.44 -15.31 -2.28
CA HIS A 15 9.99 -15.60 -2.27
C HIS A 15 9.17 -14.35 -1.97
N ARG A 16 9.56 -13.55 -0.98
CA ARG A 16 8.89 -12.28 -0.67
C ARG A 16 9.01 -11.28 -1.83
N GLN A 17 10.18 -11.18 -2.47
CA GLN A 17 10.40 -10.30 -3.62
C GLN A 17 9.61 -10.73 -4.86
N ALA A 18 9.30 -12.01 -4.99
CA ALA A 18 8.42 -12.59 -6.00
C ALA A 18 6.94 -12.53 -5.61
N GLY A 19 6.57 -11.88 -4.49
CA GLY A 19 5.17 -11.71 -4.12
C GLY A 19 4.50 -12.93 -3.50
N HIS A 20 5.24 -13.96 -3.09
CA HIS A 20 4.64 -15.13 -2.45
C HIS A 20 4.30 -14.84 -0.98
N TYR A 21 3.08 -14.41 -0.71
CA TYR A 21 2.57 -14.10 0.64
C TYR A 21 1.74 -15.28 1.15
N ASN A 22 2.43 -16.38 1.48
CA ASN A 22 1.78 -17.62 1.89
C ASN A 22 2.50 -18.32 3.06
N ALA A 23 1.93 -19.44 3.52
CA ALA A 23 2.47 -20.23 4.62
C ALA A 23 3.86 -20.83 4.34
N HIS A 24 4.20 -21.07 3.06
CA HIS A 24 5.53 -21.57 2.69
C HIS A 24 6.60 -20.49 2.95
N THR A 25 6.41 -19.27 2.44
CA THR A 25 7.33 -18.15 2.70
C THR A 25 7.45 -17.86 4.20
N LEU A 26 6.36 -17.98 4.96
CA LEU A 26 6.39 -17.83 6.41
C LEU A 26 7.28 -18.89 7.08
N ARG A 27 7.21 -20.15 6.62
CA ARG A 27 8.09 -21.22 7.10
C ARG A 27 9.56 -20.95 6.78
N LEU A 28 9.87 -20.34 5.63
CA LEU A 28 11.24 -19.92 5.31
C LEU A 28 11.75 -18.88 6.32
N PHE A 29 10.98 -17.82 6.60
CA PHE A 29 11.34 -16.85 7.66
C PHE A 29 11.48 -17.50 9.04
N TRP A 30 10.64 -18.48 9.35
CA TRP A 30 10.74 -19.25 10.59
C TRP A 30 12.05 -20.04 10.66
N ARG A 31 12.45 -20.71 9.59
CA ARG A 31 13.74 -21.44 9.50
C ARG A 31 14.93 -20.49 9.66
N VAL A 32 14.88 -19.30 9.04
CA VAL A 32 15.90 -18.25 9.22
C VAL A 32 16.05 -17.85 10.69
N TRP A 33 14.93 -17.71 11.42
CA TRP A 33 14.98 -17.41 12.84
C TRP A 33 15.52 -18.59 13.67
N LEU A 34 15.07 -19.82 13.43
CA LEU A 34 15.53 -20.98 14.21
C LEU A 34 17.04 -21.26 14.07
N ASP A 35 17.61 -21.05 12.88
CA ASP A 35 19.00 -21.40 12.57
C ASP A 35 20.04 -20.57 13.36
N GLY A 36 19.70 -19.34 13.76
CA GLY A 36 20.63 -18.49 14.52
C GLY A 36 20.02 -17.72 15.68
N ARG A 37 18.70 -17.86 15.92
CA ARG A 37 17.90 -17.14 16.92
C ARG A 37 18.18 -15.64 16.98
N GLN A 38 18.59 -15.04 15.86
CA GLN A 38 19.01 -13.65 15.81
C GLN A 38 17.79 -12.72 16.05
N PRO A 39 17.93 -11.69 16.90
CA PRO A 39 16.88 -10.70 17.15
C PRO A 39 16.25 -10.12 15.87
N ALA A 40 17.10 -9.73 14.92
CA ALA A 40 16.65 -9.18 13.64
C ALA A 40 15.86 -10.18 12.78
N ALA A 41 16.13 -11.48 12.89
CA ALA A 41 15.37 -12.52 12.18
C ALA A 41 13.97 -12.69 12.78
N LEU A 42 13.83 -12.66 14.12
CA LEU A 42 12.54 -12.69 14.80
C LEU A 42 11.64 -11.52 14.38
N VAL A 43 12.19 -10.31 14.34
CA VAL A 43 11.42 -9.13 13.92
C VAL A 43 10.99 -9.25 12.46
N ARG A 44 11.87 -9.67 11.54
CA ARG A 44 11.49 -9.88 10.12
C ARG A 44 10.40 -10.93 9.94
N LEU A 45 10.46 -12.01 10.72
CA LEU A 45 9.41 -13.03 10.78
C LEU A 45 8.10 -12.45 11.30
N ALA A 46 8.12 -11.67 12.38
CA ALA A 46 6.94 -11.00 12.91
C ALA A 46 6.34 -9.99 11.91
N LEU A 47 7.17 -9.25 11.18
CA LEU A 47 6.72 -8.35 10.11
C LEU A 47 6.04 -9.11 8.98
N PHE A 48 6.65 -10.19 8.49
CA PHE A 48 6.02 -11.00 7.46
C PHE A 48 4.71 -11.63 7.94
N ARG A 49 4.62 -12.04 9.21
CA ARG A 49 3.34 -12.48 9.80
C ARG A 49 2.28 -11.38 9.80
N ARG A 50 2.66 -10.16 10.20
CA ARG A 50 1.76 -8.99 10.19
C ARG A 50 1.22 -8.73 8.79
N ASP A 51 2.07 -8.84 7.77
CA ASP A 51 1.70 -8.69 6.36
C ASP A 51 0.68 -9.76 5.91
N LEU A 52 0.71 -10.96 6.52
CA LEU A 52 -0.26 -12.05 6.32
C LEU A 52 -1.52 -11.94 7.20
N GLY A 53 -1.74 -10.80 7.86
CA GLY A 53 -2.89 -10.66 8.75
C GLY A 53 -2.75 -11.28 10.13
N ARG A 54 -1.56 -11.77 10.47
CA ARG A 54 -1.34 -12.48 11.74
C ARG A 54 -0.63 -11.54 12.72
N PRO A 55 -1.25 -11.16 13.86
CA PRO A 55 -0.61 -10.28 14.83
C PRO A 55 0.65 -10.93 15.44
N LEU A 56 1.47 -10.11 16.10
CA LEU A 56 2.61 -10.57 16.88
C LEU A 56 2.11 -11.51 17.99
N PRO A 57 2.57 -12.78 18.05
CA PRO A 57 2.17 -13.68 19.13
C PRO A 57 2.57 -13.14 20.50
N GLN A 58 1.69 -13.26 21.51
CA GLN A 58 1.96 -12.75 22.86
C GLN A 58 3.28 -13.28 23.44
N ARG A 59 3.58 -14.56 23.22
CA ARG A 59 4.84 -15.21 23.62
C ARG A 59 6.12 -14.60 23.02
N TRP A 60 5.99 -13.78 21.97
CA TRP A 60 7.13 -13.11 21.32
C TRP A 60 7.32 -11.67 21.77
N VAL A 61 6.34 -11.08 22.45
CA VAL A 61 6.38 -9.67 22.88
C VAL A 61 7.65 -9.39 23.69
N ALA A 62 7.93 -10.23 24.70
CA ALA A 62 9.13 -10.07 25.54
C ALA A 62 10.43 -10.18 24.72
N SER A 63 10.52 -11.15 23.79
CA SER A 63 11.70 -11.34 22.94
C SER A 63 11.89 -10.19 21.94
N VAL A 64 10.82 -9.63 21.38
CA VAL A 64 10.90 -8.47 20.48
C VAL A 64 11.29 -7.21 21.25
N ALA A 65 10.78 -7.02 22.47
CA ALA A 65 11.17 -5.90 23.32
C ALA A 65 12.65 -5.99 23.75
N ALA A 66 13.09 -7.17 24.19
CA ALA A 66 14.49 -7.41 24.58
C ALA A 66 15.46 -7.26 23.40
N ALA A 67 15.01 -7.49 22.17
CA ALA A 67 15.79 -7.32 20.95
C ALA A 67 16.11 -5.86 20.60
N LEU A 68 15.30 -4.89 21.05
CA LEU A 68 15.37 -3.50 20.57
C LEU A 68 16.76 -2.85 20.61
N PRO A 69 17.59 -3.00 21.68
CA PRO A 69 18.92 -2.41 21.73
C PRO A 69 19.81 -2.82 20.54
N ASP A 70 19.73 -4.09 20.13
CA ASP A 70 20.62 -4.70 19.12
C ASP A 70 20.11 -4.52 17.68
N LEU A 71 18.90 -4.00 17.51
CA LEU A 71 18.33 -3.81 16.18
C LEU A 71 18.88 -2.56 15.49
N PRO A 72 19.15 -2.62 14.18
CA PRO A 72 19.39 -1.42 13.37
C PRO A 72 18.23 -0.44 13.48
N PRO A 73 18.45 0.88 13.39
CA PRO A 73 17.40 1.89 13.62
C PRO A 73 16.12 1.67 12.81
N ALA A 74 16.22 1.32 11.53
CA ALA A 74 15.07 1.07 10.67
C ALA A 74 14.24 -0.15 11.13
N LEU A 75 14.89 -1.21 11.60
CA LEU A 75 14.20 -2.41 12.08
C LEU A 75 13.68 -2.24 13.50
N ARG A 76 14.39 -1.48 14.34
CA ARG A 76 13.94 -1.07 15.68
C ARG A 76 12.64 -0.27 15.62
N HIS A 77 12.56 0.72 14.74
CA HIS A 77 11.34 1.49 14.50
C HIS A 77 10.13 0.59 14.19
N ARG A 78 10.31 -0.38 13.28
CA ARG A 78 9.26 -1.36 12.94
C ARG A 78 8.93 -2.31 14.10
N ALA A 79 9.91 -2.73 14.89
CA ALA A 79 9.68 -3.55 16.07
C ALA A 79 8.85 -2.81 17.14
N ILE A 80 9.09 -1.51 17.32
CA ILE A 80 8.29 -0.67 18.22
C ILE A 80 6.85 -0.58 17.73
N GLY A 81 6.63 -0.41 16.42
CA GLY A 81 5.28 -0.47 15.85
C GLY A 81 4.56 -1.79 16.14
N LEU A 82 5.26 -2.94 15.99
CA LEU A 82 4.70 -4.25 16.33
C LEU A 82 4.30 -4.36 17.80
N LEU A 83 5.12 -3.80 18.71
CA LEU A 83 4.82 -3.79 20.14
C LEU A 83 3.64 -2.87 20.45
N ALA A 84 3.55 -1.71 19.81
CA ALA A 84 2.46 -0.77 19.99
C ALA A 84 1.10 -1.38 19.61
N GLU A 85 1.06 -2.19 18.55
CA GLU A 85 -0.17 -2.86 18.10
C GLU A 85 -0.70 -3.92 19.08
N VAL A 86 0.18 -4.64 19.79
CA VAL A 86 -0.22 -5.83 20.58
C VAL A 86 -0.03 -5.65 22.09
N ALA A 87 0.92 -4.82 22.50
CA ALA A 87 1.30 -4.63 23.90
C ALA A 87 1.72 -3.17 24.16
N PRO A 88 0.82 -2.18 23.99
CA PRO A 88 1.15 -0.75 24.12
C PRO A 88 1.74 -0.38 25.48
N HIS A 89 1.35 -1.06 26.56
CA HIS A 89 1.95 -0.89 27.90
C HIS A 89 3.48 -1.12 27.93
N ARG A 90 4.04 -1.89 26.98
CA ARG A 90 5.50 -2.10 26.88
C ARG A 90 6.24 -0.87 26.37
N LEU A 91 5.55 0.12 25.79
CA LEU A 91 6.17 1.34 25.31
C LEU A 91 6.67 2.22 26.47
N ALA A 92 6.02 2.19 27.64
CA ALA A 92 6.36 3.02 28.79
C ALA A 92 7.81 2.83 29.31
N GLY A 93 8.41 1.66 29.08
CA GLY A 93 9.79 1.35 29.49
C GLY A 93 10.85 1.58 28.40
N LEU A 94 10.47 2.10 27.23
CA LEU A 94 11.40 2.29 26.12
C LEU A 94 12.14 3.63 26.20
N LYS A 95 13.34 3.70 25.60
CA LYS A 95 14.12 4.94 25.55
C LYS A 95 13.32 6.05 24.84
N PRO A 96 13.23 7.27 25.39
CA PRO A 96 12.46 8.37 24.77
C PRO A 96 12.86 8.65 23.31
N ALA A 97 14.15 8.64 22.98
CA ALA A 97 14.63 8.84 21.61
C ALA A 97 14.11 7.77 20.62
N TRP A 98 13.84 6.55 21.09
CA TRP A 98 13.25 5.50 20.25
C TRP A 98 11.77 5.72 20.00
N LEU A 99 11.03 6.12 21.04
CA LEU A 99 9.61 6.47 20.96
C LEU A 99 9.39 7.69 20.06
N GLN A 100 10.20 8.74 20.25
CA GLN A 100 10.19 9.92 19.38
C GLN A 100 10.46 9.55 17.92
N ALA A 101 11.42 8.65 17.66
CA ALA A 101 11.71 8.22 16.29
C ALA A 101 10.68 7.23 15.72
N ALA A 102 9.65 6.87 16.47
CA ALA A 102 8.54 5.98 16.10
C ALA A 102 7.17 6.62 16.35
N SER A 103 7.10 7.89 16.76
CA SER A 103 5.86 8.60 17.13
C SER A 103 4.87 8.72 15.98
N ALA A 104 5.36 8.73 14.74
CA ALA A 104 4.54 8.76 13.54
C ALA A 104 3.79 7.44 13.27
N LEU A 105 4.13 6.35 13.97
CA LEU A 105 3.43 5.08 13.82
C LEU A 105 2.07 5.16 14.53
N PRO A 106 0.95 4.79 13.87
CA PRO A 106 -0.39 4.96 14.44
C PRO A 106 -0.56 4.35 15.85
N GLY A 107 -0.08 3.11 16.06
CA GLY A 107 -0.15 2.45 17.35
C GLY A 107 0.69 3.12 18.44
N VAL A 108 1.82 3.75 18.06
CA VAL A 108 2.68 4.48 19.00
C VAL A 108 2.02 5.82 19.35
N ALA A 109 1.55 6.56 18.33
CA ALA A 109 0.84 7.82 18.53
C ALA A 109 -0.37 7.66 19.45
N ALA A 110 -1.16 6.58 19.28
CA ALA A 110 -2.33 6.30 20.10
C ALA A 110 -1.98 5.89 21.54
N ALA A 111 -0.80 5.30 21.77
CA ALA A 111 -0.40 4.77 23.07
C ALA A 111 0.41 5.77 23.92
N LEU A 112 0.99 6.79 23.31
CA LEU A 112 1.73 7.83 24.05
C LEU A 112 0.74 8.89 24.56
N PRO A 113 0.85 9.31 25.84
CA PRO A 113 0.06 10.42 26.35
C PRO A 113 0.36 11.66 25.50
N THR A 114 -0.68 12.42 25.18
CA THR A 114 -0.63 13.65 24.37
C THR A 114 0.09 14.75 25.14
N SER A 115 1.39 14.59 25.43
CA SER A 115 2.18 15.66 26.03
C SER A 115 2.32 16.77 24.99
N ALA A 116 1.91 17.98 25.34
CA ALA A 116 1.68 19.15 24.49
C ALA A 116 2.90 19.72 23.73
N SER A 117 3.96 18.94 23.53
CA SER A 117 5.23 19.41 22.97
C SER A 117 5.98 18.30 22.23
N ALA A 118 5.27 17.39 21.56
CA ALA A 118 5.94 16.55 20.58
C ALA A 118 6.48 17.48 19.47
N PRO A 119 7.81 17.51 19.20
CA PRO A 119 8.31 18.23 18.03
C PRO A 119 7.58 17.68 16.81
N ALA A 120 7.33 18.54 15.82
CA ALA A 120 6.65 18.25 14.55
C ALA A 120 7.37 17.17 13.71
N SER A 121 7.62 16.00 14.29
CA SER A 121 8.01 14.80 13.61
C SER A 121 6.83 14.41 12.76
N LEU A 122 7.10 14.18 11.46
CA LEU A 122 6.30 13.62 10.36
C LEU A 122 5.23 12.58 10.76
N SER A 123 4.36 12.94 11.71
CA SER A 123 3.03 12.39 11.76
C SER A 123 2.45 12.78 10.42
N ILE A 124 1.81 11.83 9.77
CA ILE A 124 0.75 12.16 8.82
C ILE A 124 -0.40 12.76 9.67
N ALA A 125 -0.09 13.79 10.47
CA ALA A 125 -1.04 14.70 11.08
C ALA A 125 -1.46 15.61 9.95
N SER A 126 -2.10 14.98 8.97
CA SER A 126 -2.77 15.68 7.94
C SER A 126 -3.93 16.45 8.61
N PRO A 127 -4.35 17.59 8.04
CA PRO A 127 -5.45 18.37 8.58
C PRO A 127 -6.67 17.46 8.87
N PRO A 128 -7.61 17.85 9.75
CA PRO A 128 -8.80 17.05 10.07
C PRO A 128 -9.57 16.53 8.84
N GLU A 129 -9.49 17.30 7.75
CA GLU A 129 -9.99 17.01 6.42
C GLU A 129 -9.37 15.76 5.77
N SER A 130 -8.24 15.28 6.26
CA SER A 130 -7.53 14.10 5.77
C SER A 130 -7.88 12.83 6.52
N SER A 131 -9.10 12.77 7.06
CA SER A 131 -9.62 11.56 7.70
C SER A 131 -10.27 10.63 6.66
N PRO A 132 -10.23 9.30 6.86
CA PRO A 132 -11.02 8.37 6.06
C PRO A 132 -12.53 8.69 6.04
N ALA A 133 -13.04 9.29 7.12
CA ALA A 133 -14.44 9.72 7.20
C ALA A 133 -14.75 10.91 6.27
N ALA A 134 -13.87 11.92 6.23
CA ALA A 134 -14.01 13.04 5.29
C ALA A 134 -13.90 12.56 3.83
N PHE A 135 -12.97 11.63 3.56
CA PHE A 135 -12.86 11.01 2.24
C PHE A 135 -14.12 10.21 1.86
N ALA A 136 -14.68 9.43 2.78
CA ALA A 136 -15.93 8.70 2.56
C ALA A 136 -17.12 9.64 2.30
N ALA A 137 -17.22 10.74 3.06
CA ALA A 137 -18.24 11.76 2.86
C ALA A 137 -18.11 12.42 1.48
N TRP A 138 -16.88 12.76 1.07
CA TRP A 138 -16.61 13.26 -0.27
C TRP A 138 -17.00 12.24 -1.35
N LEU A 139 -16.60 10.98 -1.21
CA LEU A 139 -17.00 9.90 -2.14
C LEU A 139 -18.52 9.74 -2.24
N ALA A 140 -19.24 9.86 -1.12
CA ALA A 140 -20.70 9.75 -1.10
C ALA A 140 -21.40 10.93 -1.79
N SER A 141 -20.74 12.08 -1.90
CA SER A 141 -21.27 13.25 -2.61
C SER A 141 -21.12 13.17 -4.14
N LEU A 142 -20.33 12.22 -4.65
CA LEU A 142 -20.10 12.06 -6.09
C LEU A 142 -21.24 11.29 -6.75
N ALA A 143 -21.70 11.78 -7.91
CA ALA A 143 -22.63 11.05 -8.76
C ALA A 143 -22.00 9.75 -9.30
N ASP A 144 -20.76 9.86 -9.79
CA ASP A 144 -19.98 8.75 -10.31
C ASP A 144 -18.46 8.98 -10.13
N LEU A 145 -17.68 7.92 -10.29
CA LEU A 145 -16.23 8.00 -10.34
C LEU A 145 -15.66 6.93 -11.28
N VAL A 146 -14.50 7.21 -11.85
CA VAL A 146 -13.77 6.23 -12.66
C VAL A 146 -12.39 5.97 -12.09
N VAL A 147 -12.05 4.68 -11.97
CA VAL A 147 -10.71 4.22 -11.63
C VAL A 147 -9.98 3.84 -12.91
N VAL A 148 -8.91 4.58 -13.21
CA VAL A 148 -8.14 4.39 -14.45
C VAL A 148 -6.76 3.85 -14.13
N GLY A 149 -6.56 2.56 -14.38
CA GLY A 149 -5.25 1.92 -14.30
C GLY A 149 -4.34 2.28 -15.48
N ASN A 150 -3.12 1.76 -15.46
CA ASN A 150 -2.08 2.15 -16.42
C ASN A 150 -1.87 1.11 -17.54
N ALA A 151 -2.83 0.22 -17.79
CA ALA A 151 -2.68 -0.84 -18.80
C ALA A 151 -2.47 -0.28 -20.20
N ALA A 152 -1.56 -0.90 -20.96
CA ALA A 152 -1.32 -0.53 -22.34
C ALA A 152 -2.53 -0.74 -23.28
N SER A 153 -3.48 -1.59 -22.89
CA SER A 153 -4.73 -1.80 -23.63
C SER A 153 -5.61 -0.55 -23.74
N LEU A 154 -5.29 0.53 -23.02
CA LEU A 154 -5.95 1.82 -23.18
C LEU A 154 -5.51 2.55 -24.46
N ARG A 155 -4.38 2.16 -25.08
CA ARG A 155 -3.88 2.84 -26.28
C ARG A 155 -4.84 2.66 -27.45
N GLY A 156 -5.19 3.75 -28.11
CA GLY A 156 -6.17 3.80 -29.20
C GLY A 156 -7.62 3.63 -28.76
N SER A 157 -7.91 3.67 -27.45
CA SER A 157 -9.28 3.49 -26.94
C SER A 157 -10.17 4.72 -27.15
N GLY A 158 -9.61 5.92 -27.28
CA GLY A 158 -10.39 7.15 -27.39
C GLY A 158 -11.23 7.49 -26.15
N LEU A 159 -10.96 6.87 -24.99
CA LEU A 159 -11.79 7.02 -23.78
C LEU A 159 -11.52 8.29 -22.99
N GLY A 160 -10.58 9.13 -23.40
CA GLY A 160 -10.11 10.24 -22.58
C GLY A 160 -11.19 11.25 -22.21
N ALA A 161 -12.04 11.63 -23.17
CA ALA A 161 -13.17 12.53 -22.91
C ALA A 161 -14.21 11.88 -21.98
N ALA A 162 -14.50 10.60 -22.15
CA ALA A 162 -15.44 9.86 -21.29
C ALA A 162 -14.91 9.70 -19.86
N ILE A 163 -13.60 9.49 -19.70
CA ILE A 163 -12.92 9.45 -18.40
C ILE A 163 -13.06 10.79 -17.70
N ASP A 164 -12.69 11.89 -18.36
CA ASP A 164 -12.67 13.23 -17.76
C ASP A 164 -14.08 13.76 -17.44
N ALA A 165 -15.12 13.20 -18.06
CA ALA A 165 -16.53 13.53 -17.82
C ALA A 165 -17.10 13.01 -16.49
N HIS A 166 -16.45 12.05 -15.83
CA HIS A 166 -16.91 11.54 -14.52
C HIS A 166 -16.74 12.62 -13.43
N ALA A 167 -17.55 12.55 -12.37
CA ALA A 167 -17.47 13.52 -11.27
C ALA A 167 -16.12 13.46 -10.52
N ALA A 168 -15.45 12.29 -10.50
CA ALA A 168 -14.07 12.16 -10.06
C ALA A 168 -13.28 11.09 -10.83
N VAL A 169 -11.96 11.32 -10.97
CA VAL A 169 -11.03 10.41 -11.63
C VAL A 169 -9.91 9.96 -10.69
N VAL A 170 -9.73 8.65 -10.55
CA VAL A 170 -8.67 8.02 -9.76
C VAL A 170 -7.55 7.50 -10.67
N ARG A 171 -6.31 7.87 -10.37
CA ARG A 171 -5.11 7.52 -11.17
C ARG A 171 -4.02 6.86 -10.32
N PHE A 172 -3.04 6.22 -10.98
CA PHE A 172 -1.97 5.50 -10.31
C PHE A 172 -0.58 5.93 -10.74
N ASN A 173 0.30 6.20 -9.76
CA ASN A 173 1.73 6.43 -9.98
C ASN A 173 1.99 7.36 -11.19
N HIS A 174 2.76 6.89 -12.19
CA HIS A 174 2.96 7.56 -13.47
C HIS A 174 1.83 7.20 -14.43
N TRP A 175 0.82 8.08 -14.52
CA TRP A 175 -0.24 7.95 -15.53
C TRP A 175 -0.06 8.96 -16.68
N GLN A 176 0.54 10.13 -16.40
CA GLN A 176 0.83 11.17 -17.39
C GLN A 176 2.34 11.25 -17.65
N GLN A 177 2.74 11.02 -18.90
CA GLN A 177 4.06 11.38 -19.45
C GLN A 177 3.85 11.95 -20.86
N ALA A 178 4.91 12.51 -21.46
CA ALA A 178 4.85 13.17 -22.76
C ALA A 178 4.18 12.31 -23.86
N ASP A 179 4.38 11.00 -23.81
CA ASP A 179 3.88 10.07 -24.84
C ASP A 179 2.52 9.43 -24.51
N ALA A 180 1.89 9.80 -23.38
CA ALA A 180 0.59 9.26 -23.01
C ALA A 180 -0.53 10.02 -23.74
N PRO A 181 -1.25 9.40 -24.69
CA PRO A 181 -2.27 10.08 -25.47
C PRO A 181 -3.45 10.47 -24.57
N ALA A 182 -3.61 11.76 -24.31
CA ALA A 182 -4.73 12.31 -23.55
C ALA A 182 -6.10 11.94 -24.16
N SER A 183 -6.17 11.69 -25.48
CA SER A 183 -7.36 11.17 -26.15
C SER A 183 -7.81 9.80 -25.64
N ASP A 184 -6.88 8.98 -25.16
CA ASP A 184 -7.16 7.61 -24.71
C ASP A 184 -7.42 7.54 -23.21
N ILE A 185 -6.67 8.33 -22.44
CA ILE A 185 -6.69 8.22 -20.98
C ILE A 185 -7.24 9.45 -20.29
N GLY A 186 -7.44 10.58 -20.97
CA GLY A 186 -7.89 11.84 -20.35
C GLY A 186 -6.74 12.57 -19.67
N THR A 187 -7.06 13.68 -19.00
CA THR A 187 -6.08 14.56 -18.31
C THR A 187 -6.43 14.82 -16.84
N ARG A 188 -7.63 14.46 -16.40
CA ARG A 188 -8.10 14.76 -15.05
C ARG A 188 -7.59 13.73 -14.03
N CYS A 189 -7.28 14.22 -12.83
CA CYS A 189 -6.81 13.44 -11.69
C CYS A 189 -7.26 14.09 -10.38
N ASP A 190 -8.37 13.60 -9.80
CA ASP A 190 -8.89 14.10 -8.51
C ASP A 190 -8.30 13.31 -7.34
N VAL A 191 -8.08 12.00 -7.52
CA VAL A 191 -7.47 11.10 -6.53
C VAL A 191 -6.26 10.42 -7.13
N TRP A 192 -5.12 10.53 -6.44
CA TRP A 192 -3.87 9.94 -6.89
C TRP A 192 -3.42 8.84 -5.94
N VAL A 193 -3.46 7.61 -6.43
CA VAL A 193 -2.99 6.44 -5.71
C VAL A 193 -1.52 6.21 -6.05
N VAL A 194 -0.68 6.32 -5.03
CA VAL A 194 0.77 6.33 -5.22
C VAL A 194 1.44 5.27 -4.35
N SER A 195 2.49 4.66 -4.87
CA SER A 195 3.33 3.74 -4.10
C SER A 195 4.39 4.52 -3.31
N PRO A 196 4.89 4.00 -2.17
CA PRO A 196 5.82 4.75 -1.33
C PRO A 196 7.19 4.97 -1.98
N GLY A 197 7.53 4.17 -2.99
CA GLY A 197 8.75 4.31 -3.78
C GLY A 197 8.61 5.22 -5.01
N HIS A 198 7.42 5.76 -5.28
CA HIS A 198 7.22 6.64 -6.41
C HIS A 198 8.00 7.95 -6.26
N GLN A 199 8.53 8.41 -7.39
CA GLN A 199 9.22 9.69 -7.51
C GLN A 199 8.58 10.45 -8.67
N GLY A 200 8.14 11.67 -8.43
CA GLY A 200 7.47 12.47 -9.44
C GLY A 200 6.84 13.73 -8.84
N PRO A 201 6.46 14.70 -9.69
CA PRO A 201 5.74 15.88 -9.24
C PRO A 201 4.32 15.51 -8.79
N VAL A 202 3.78 16.28 -7.84
CA VAL A 202 2.38 16.19 -7.44
C VAL A 202 1.51 16.69 -8.61
N PRO A 203 0.51 15.93 -9.07
CA PRO A 203 -0.42 16.40 -10.11
C PRO A 203 -1.17 17.67 -9.68
N ALA A 204 -1.39 18.60 -10.62
CA ALA A 204 -2.18 19.79 -10.37
C ALA A 204 -3.66 19.45 -10.14
N GLY A 205 -4.34 20.25 -9.30
CA GLY A 205 -5.78 20.09 -9.03
C GLY A 205 -6.15 18.86 -8.20
N LEU A 206 -5.17 18.19 -7.59
CA LEU A 206 -5.38 16.98 -6.81
C LEU A 206 -6.20 17.26 -5.55
N ARG A 207 -7.25 16.48 -5.30
CA ARG A 207 -8.07 16.58 -4.08
C ARG A 207 -7.60 15.63 -2.97
N TRP A 208 -7.14 14.44 -3.35
CA TRP A 208 -6.72 13.41 -2.40
C TRP A 208 -5.52 12.63 -2.92
N ALA A 209 -4.61 12.27 -2.04
CA ALA A 209 -3.57 11.28 -2.30
C ALA A 209 -3.80 10.04 -1.43
N ILE A 210 -3.67 8.86 -2.03
CA ILE A 210 -3.75 7.58 -1.33
C ILE A 210 -2.41 6.86 -1.46
N VAL A 211 -1.79 6.53 -0.34
CA VAL A 211 -0.58 5.71 -0.34
C VAL A 211 -0.95 4.23 -0.32
N SER A 212 -0.62 3.54 -1.41
CA SER A 212 -0.84 2.11 -1.58
C SER A 212 0.22 1.28 -0.85
N GLY A 213 -0.20 0.16 -0.25
CA GLY A 213 0.68 -0.79 0.44
C GLY A 213 0.15 -1.23 1.82
N PRO A 214 0.84 -2.18 2.48
CA PRO A 214 0.47 -2.60 3.82
C PRO A 214 0.89 -1.56 4.85
N ASP A 215 -0.04 -0.67 5.18
CA ASP A 215 0.13 0.39 6.19
C ASP A 215 1.47 1.10 6.07
N VAL A 216 1.57 1.98 5.07
CA VAL A 216 2.83 2.60 4.64
C VAL A 216 3.48 3.43 5.73
N ALA A 217 2.68 4.00 6.64
CA ALA A 217 3.17 4.70 7.83
C ALA A 217 4.12 3.80 8.64
N PHE A 218 3.90 2.48 8.62
CA PHE A 218 4.75 1.48 9.26
C PHE A 218 6.13 1.29 8.59
N GLN A 219 6.26 1.65 7.31
CA GLN A 219 7.40 1.25 6.49
C GLN A 219 8.38 2.38 6.18
N VAL A 220 7.89 3.62 6.06
CA VAL A 220 8.63 4.74 5.51
C VAL A 220 8.82 5.83 6.56
N ARG A 221 10.09 6.17 6.86
CA ARG A 221 10.44 7.19 7.87
C ARG A 221 10.51 8.61 7.32
N ARG A 222 10.77 8.73 6.03
CA ARG A 222 10.87 9.99 5.28
C ARG A 222 10.41 9.72 3.87
N TRP A 223 9.39 10.44 3.45
CA TRP A 223 8.82 10.29 2.13
C TRP A 223 8.77 11.69 1.51
N PRO A 224 9.76 12.09 0.69
CA PRO A 224 9.79 13.44 0.12
C PRO A 224 8.51 13.83 -0.61
N LEU A 225 7.79 12.84 -1.17
CA LEU A 225 6.50 13.07 -1.79
C LEU A 225 5.41 13.43 -0.78
N LEU A 226 5.46 12.91 0.45
CA LEU A 226 4.57 13.35 1.52
C LEU A 226 4.78 14.84 1.81
N ASP A 227 6.04 15.26 1.92
CA ASP A 227 6.38 16.66 2.17
C ASP A 227 5.84 17.55 1.03
N ALA A 228 5.97 17.10 -0.23
CA ALA A 228 5.43 17.80 -1.39
C ALA A 228 3.88 17.85 -1.40
N LEU A 229 3.21 16.75 -1.04
CA LEU A 229 1.75 16.69 -0.94
C LEU A 229 1.24 17.61 0.17
N GLN A 230 1.91 17.63 1.32
CA GLN A 230 1.60 18.52 2.44
C GLN A 230 1.81 19.99 2.06
N ALA A 231 2.93 20.31 1.38
CA ALA A 231 3.20 21.66 0.89
C ALA A 231 2.14 22.13 -0.13
N ALA A 232 1.59 21.20 -0.92
CA ALA A 232 0.48 21.47 -1.83
C ALA A 232 -0.91 21.50 -1.15
N GLY A 233 -0.97 21.30 0.18
CA GLY A 233 -2.24 21.25 0.92
C GLY A 233 -3.10 20.04 0.59
N VAL A 234 -2.53 18.97 0.01
CA VAL A 234 -3.28 17.78 -0.41
C VAL A 234 -3.44 16.82 0.76
N PRO A 235 -4.68 16.44 1.15
CA PRO A 235 -4.95 15.36 2.07
C PRO A 235 -4.30 14.03 1.65
N VAL A 236 -3.55 13.41 2.56
CA VAL A 236 -2.89 12.12 2.33
C VAL A 236 -3.49 11.04 3.20
N LEU A 237 -3.93 9.96 2.58
CA LEU A 237 -4.53 8.81 3.24
C LEU A 237 -3.68 7.56 3.03
N THR A 238 -3.80 6.61 3.97
CA THR A 238 -3.23 5.27 3.80
C THR A 238 -4.35 4.24 3.79
N VAL A 239 -4.20 3.20 2.96
CA VAL A 239 -5.19 2.12 2.91
C VAL A 239 -5.17 1.35 4.24
N PRO A 240 -6.32 1.14 4.91
CA PRO A 240 -6.38 0.41 6.16
C PRO A 240 -5.80 -1.00 6.01
N LEU A 241 -4.97 -1.40 6.97
CA LEU A 241 -4.33 -2.71 6.98
C LEU A 241 -5.32 -3.89 6.87
N PRO A 242 -6.55 -3.86 7.46
CA PRO A 242 -7.54 -4.92 7.26
C PRO A 242 -7.91 -5.15 5.78
N ILE A 243 -8.02 -4.09 4.97
CA ILE A 243 -8.34 -4.19 3.54
C ILE A 243 -7.22 -4.92 2.79
N TRP A 244 -5.97 -4.49 3.01
CA TRP A 244 -4.80 -5.15 2.45
C TRP A 244 -4.74 -6.64 2.83
N ARG A 245 -4.97 -6.95 4.11
CA ARG A 245 -4.92 -8.33 4.64
C ARG A 245 -5.99 -9.22 4.02
N GLY A 246 -7.20 -8.71 3.84
CA GLY A 246 -8.28 -9.42 3.15
C GLY A 246 -7.86 -9.83 1.74
N LEU A 247 -7.33 -8.89 0.97
CA LEU A 247 -6.83 -9.15 -0.37
C LEU A 247 -5.64 -10.12 -0.41
N VAL A 248 -4.68 -10.00 0.52
CA VAL A 248 -3.57 -10.98 0.58
C VAL A 248 -4.06 -12.39 0.90
N ALA A 249 -5.07 -12.53 1.76
CA ALA A 249 -5.65 -13.83 2.07
C ALA A 249 -6.37 -14.44 0.86
N GLU A 250 -7.06 -13.61 0.07
CA GLU A 250 -7.78 -14.02 -1.13
C GLU A 250 -6.83 -14.32 -2.31
N LEU A 251 -5.85 -13.45 -2.55
CA LEU A 251 -4.94 -13.53 -3.71
C LEU A 251 -3.70 -14.39 -3.45
N SER A 252 -3.39 -14.71 -2.18
CA SER A 252 -2.10 -15.30 -1.77
C SER A 252 -0.85 -14.51 -2.23
N ALA A 253 -1.06 -13.24 -2.58
CA ALA A 253 -0.10 -12.32 -3.15
C ALA A 253 -0.46 -10.88 -2.73
N PRO A 254 0.49 -9.92 -2.73
CA PRO A 254 0.17 -8.52 -2.52
C PRO A 254 -0.72 -8.01 -3.66
N PRO A 255 -1.83 -7.31 -3.38
CA PRO A 255 -2.65 -6.73 -4.43
C PRO A 255 -1.89 -5.62 -5.17
N SER A 256 -2.19 -5.44 -6.45
CA SER A 256 -1.82 -4.25 -7.20
C SER A 256 -2.48 -3.01 -6.60
N ALA A 257 -1.91 -1.83 -6.85
CA ALA A 257 -2.48 -0.58 -6.36
C ALA A 257 -3.93 -0.37 -6.84
N GLY A 258 -4.24 -0.82 -8.07
CA GLY A 258 -5.59 -0.75 -8.65
C GLY A 258 -6.60 -1.58 -7.87
N VAL A 259 -6.32 -2.87 -7.67
CA VAL A 259 -7.20 -3.77 -6.90
C VAL A 259 -7.32 -3.31 -5.44
N LEU A 260 -6.22 -2.89 -4.83
CA LEU A 260 -6.23 -2.36 -3.46
C LEU A 260 -7.11 -1.11 -3.31
N ALA A 261 -6.99 -0.15 -4.24
CA ALA A 261 -7.81 1.06 -4.23
C ALA A 261 -9.28 0.73 -4.43
N LEU A 262 -9.62 -0.13 -5.39
CA LEU A 262 -10.99 -0.56 -5.64
C LEU A 262 -11.63 -1.22 -4.41
N ALA A 263 -10.94 -2.17 -3.78
CA ALA A 263 -11.44 -2.83 -2.57
C ALA A 263 -11.69 -1.84 -1.44
N TRP A 264 -10.83 -0.82 -1.30
CA TRP A 264 -11.02 0.19 -0.28
C TRP A 264 -12.18 1.15 -0.61
N LEU A 265 -12.30 1.57 -1.87
CA LEU A 265 -13.46 2.36 -2.33
C LEU A 265 -14.77 1.62 -2.07
N GLN A 266 -14.82 0.32 -2.34
CA GLN A 266 -15.97 -0.53 -2.04
C GLN A 266 -16.30 -0.52 -0.54
N ALA A 267 -15.29 -0.67 0.32
CA ALA A 267 -15.49 -0.67 1.77
C ALA A 267 -15.95 0.69 2.34
N LEU A 268 -15.67 1.80 1.65
CA LEU A 268 -16.10 3.13 2.05
C LEU A 268 -17.49 3.51 1.53
N ARG A 269 -18.03 2.79 0.53
CA ARG A 269 -19.31 3.10 -0.10
C ARG A 269 -20.41 2.12 0.34
N PRO A 270 -21.44 2.59 1.08
CA PRO A 270 -22.57 1.75 1.47
C PRO A 270 -23.33 1.15 0.27
N THR A 271 -23.33 1.84 -0.87
CA THR A 271 -23.99 1.43 -2.10
C THR A 271 -23.18 0.44 -2.95
N GLY A 272 -22.02 -0.02 -2.47
CA GLY A 272 -21.15 -0.93 -3.20
C GLY A 272 -20.58 -0.29 -4.47
N TRP A 273 -20.87 -0.90 -5.63
CA TRP A 273 -20.30 -0.50 -6.92
C TRP A 273 -21.13 0.50 -7.74
N GLN A 274 -22.30 0.92 -7.23
CA GLN A 274 -23.15 1.87 -7.95
C GLN A 274 -22.39 3.17 -8.26
N GLY A 275 -22.35 3.55 -9.55
CA GLY A 275 -21.62 4.74 -10.01
C GLY A 275 -20.10 4.60 -9.95
N VAL A 276 -19.55 3.37 -9.91
CA VAL A 276 -18.11 3.13 -10.02
C VAL A 276 -17.82 2.49 -11.37
N SER A 277 -17.00 3.19 -12.16
CA SER A 277 -16.43 2.70 -13.41
C SER A 277 -14.96 2.31 -13.22
N VAL A 278 -14.49 1.32 -13.98
CA VAL A 278 -13.08 0.95 -14.05
C VAL A 278 -12.64 0.77 -15.49
N THR A 279 -11.42 1.22 -15.78
CA THR A 279 -10.72 0.88 -17.03
C THR A 279 -9.21 0.82 -16.80
N GLY A 280 -8.50 0.08 -17.65
CA GLY A 280 -7.05 -0.09 -17.55
C GLY A 280 -6.49 -0.75 -16.28
N VAL A 281 -7.34 -1.32 -15.42
CA VAL A 281 -6.93 -2.11 -14.23
C VAL A 281 -7.06 -3.60 -14.57
N GLY A 282 -6.00 -4.37 -14.32
CA GLY A 282 -5.96 -5.83 -14.57
C GLY A 282 -6.01 -6.26 -16.04
N ALA A 283 -6.45 -5.39 -16.96
CA ALA A 283 -6.44 -5.65 -18.40
C ALA A 283 -5.01 -5.68 -18.96
N GLY A 284 -4.67 -6.67 -19.78
CA GLY A 284 -3.41 -6.71 -20.52
C GLY A 284 -2.39 -7.76 -20.09
N VAL A 285 -2.63 -8.54 -19.02
CA VAL A 285 -1.66 -9.58 -18.61
C VAL A 285 -1.80 -10.87 -19.43
N GLN A 286 -2.98 -11.15 -20.00
CA GLN A 286 -3.26 -12.44 -20.62
C GLN A 286 -3.19 -12.51 -22.15
N ARG A 287 -3.10 -11.40 -22.89
CA ARG A 287 -3.28 -11.45 -24.36
C ARG A 287 -2.14 -10.99 -25.25
N GLU A 288 -1.11 -10.31 -24.74
CA GLU A 288 -0.01 -9.86 -25.60
C GLU A 288 1.34 -10.14 -24.96
N ALA A 289 1.91 -11.29 -25.30
CA ALA A 289 3.27 -11.69 -24.89
C ALA A 289 4.39 -10.81 -25.49
N ALA A 290 4.05 -9.74 -26.22
CA ALA A 290 5.01 -8.89 -26.92
C ALA A 290 4.82 -7.37 -26.72
N ALA A 291 3.70 -6.91 -26.15
CA ALA A 291 3.39 -5.47 -26.05
C ALA A 291 3.65 -4.91 -24.64
N ALA A 292 3.91 -3.60 -24.56
CA ALA A 292 4.20 -2.89 -23.32
C ALA A 292 3.13 -3.16 -22.24
N HIS A 293 3.51 -3.27 -20.97
CA HIS A 293 2.54 -3.47 -19.87
C HIS A 293 1.94 -2.16 -19.37
N HIS A 294 2.67 -1.07 -19.53
CA HIS A 294 2.25 0.27 -19.17
C HIS A 294 2.05 1.11 -20.42
N ILE A 295 0.91 1.80 -20.53
CA ILE A 295 0.65 2.70 -21.66
C ILE A 295 1.74 3.79 -21.80
N VAL A 296 2.28 4.20 -20.67
CA VAL A 296 3.19 5.34 -20.51
C VAL A 296 4.67 4.95 -20.65
N ARG A 297 5.06 3.70 -20.40
CA ARG A 297 6.47 3.25 -20.45
C ARG A 297 6.68 2.23 -21.56
N SER A 298 6.78 2.73 -22.79
CA SER A 298 7.16 1.96 -23.98
C SER A 298 8.60 1.42 -23.84
N GLY A 299 8.75 0.23 -23.26
CA GLY A 299 10.06 -0.43 -23.13
C GLY A 299 10.28 -1.18 -21.83
N GLU A 300 9.50 -0.89 -20.78
CA GLU A 300 9.49 -1.69 -19.57
C GLU A 300 8.67 -2.97 -19.79
N ARG A 301 9.35 -4.01 -20.26
CA ARG A 301 8.75 -5.27 -20.74
C ARG A 301 8.36 -6.26 -19.64
N ARG A 302 8.47 -5.92 -18.36
CA ARG A 302 8.20 -6.89 -17.28
C ARG A 302 7.11 -6.40 -16.37
N VAL A 303 5.96 -7.06 -16.43
CA VAL A 303 4.94 -6.97 -15.38
C VAL A 303 5.64 -7.22 -14.05
N GLY A 304 5.27 -6.47 -13.02
CA GLY A 304 5.66 -6.80 -11.66
C GLY A 304 5.28 -8.25 -11.35
N GLN A 305 6.28 -9.12 -11.18
CA GLN A 305 6.08 -10.54 -10.85
C GLN A 305 5.54 -10.75 -9.43
N ARG A 306 5.28 -9.67 -8.69
CA ARG A 306 4.82 -9.71 -7.30
C ARG A 306 3.34 -9.94 -7.16
N HIS A 307 2.55 -9.74 -8.21
CA HIS A 307 1.09 -9.83 -8.15
C HIS A 307 0.62 -11.13 -8.79
N ASP A 308 -0.46 -11.69 -8.25
CA ASP A 308 -1.18 -12.78 -8.89
C ASP A 308 -2.23 -12.19 -9.85
N TRP A 309 -1.77 -11.84 -11.05
CA TRP A 309 -2.63 -11.20 -12.06
C TRP A 309 -3.83 -12.04 -12.50
N PRO A 310 -3.72 -13.37 -12.67
CA PRO A 310 -4.90 -14.21 -12.87
C PRO A 310 -5.93 -14.07 -11.74
N ALA A 311 -5.50 -14.13 -10.48
CA ALA A 311 -6.42 -13.98 -9.34
C ALA A 311 -7.03 -12.59 -9.28
N GLU A 312 -6.25 -11.52 -9.50
CA GLU A 312 -6.77 -10.15 -9.58
C GLU A 312 -7.79 -9.98 -10.71
N THR A 313 -7.56 -10.61 -11.86
CA THR A 313 -8.49 -10.59 -12.99
C THR A 313 -9.81 -11.28 -12.63
N ALA A 314 -9.74 -12.45 -11.97
CA ALA A 314 -10.92 -13.16 -11.51
C ALA A 314 -11.72 -12.34 -10.49
N LEU A 315 -11.03 -11.64 -9.57
CA LEU A 315 -11.65 -10.74 -8.61
C LEU A 315 -12.36 -9.56 -9.28
N LEU A 316 -11.73 -8.93 -10.29
CA LEU A 316 -12.36 -7.85 -11.06
C LEU A 316 -13.62 -8.33 -11.81
N VAL A 317 -13.61 -9.55 -12.36
CA VAL A 317 -14.79 -10.16 -12.99
C VAL A 317 -15.90 -10.39 -11.96
N ALA A 318 -15.55 -10.87 -10.77
CA ALA A 318 -16.51 -11.03 -9.68
C ALA A 318 -17.12 -9.66 -9.28
N TRP A 319 -16.32 -8.61 -9.14
CA TRP A 319 -16.85 -7.26 -8.86
C TRP A 319 -17.71 -6.70 -9.99
N GLN A 320 -17.40 -7.00 -11.26
CA GLN A 320 -18.26 -6.65 -12.39
C GLN A 320 -19.64 -7.30 -12.29
N SER A 321 -19.70 -8.57 -11.88
CA SER A 321 -20.99 -9.23 -11.62
C SER A 321 -21.78 -8.63 -10.45
N GLN A 322 -21.10 -7.87 -9.58
CA GLN A 322 -21.69 -7.15 -8.45
C GLN A 322 -22.02 -5.68 -8.79
N GLY A 323 -21.85 -5.26 -10.04
CA GLY A 323 -22.21 -3.92 -10.51
C GLY A 323 -21.04 -2.97 -10.79
N LEU A 324 -19.78 -3.40 -10.66
CA LEU A 324 -18.64 -2.59 -11.10
C LEU A 324 -18.69 -2.42 -12.62
N LEU A 325 -18.82 -1.18 -13.09
CA LEU A 325 -18.96 -0.90 -14.52
C LEU A 325 -17.59 -0.91 -15.18
N ARG A 326 -17.47 -1.55 -16.34
CA ARG A 326 -16.25 -1.47 -17.15
C ARG A 326 -16.45 -0.42 -18.24
N LEU A 327 -15.69 0.66 -18.16
CA LEU A 327 -15.66 1.67 -19.22
C LEU A 327 -14.89 1.10 -20.41
N ARG A 328 -15.49 1.13 -21.60
CA ARG A 328 -14.98 0.53 -22.84
C ARG A 328 -15.06 1.52 -23.98
#